data_AF-A0A8S2SDU1-F1
#
_entry.id   AF-A0A8S2SDU1-F1
#
_cell.length_a   1.000
_cell.length_b   1.000
_cell.length_c   1.000
_cell.angle_alpha   90.00
_cell.angle_beta   90.00
_cell.angle_gamma   90.00
#
_symmetry.space_group_name_H-M   'P 1'
#
loop_
_entity.id
_entity.type
_entity.pdbx_description
1 polymer ?
#
loop_
_entity_poly.entity_id
_entity_poly.type
_entity_poly.pdbx_seq_one_letter_code
_entity_poly.pdbx_strand_id
1 'polypeptide(L)'
;MLRNSIIPVVEEHQNFETMIWQQDGAPPHYGQRVREYLDDTFAQWIGRRGTIEWPARSPDLTPCDFSLWGIIKDHVYAGKPRDVE
;
A
#
# COMPACT_ATOMS: atom_id res chain seq x y z
N MET A 1 -7.22 0.26 9.55
CA MET A 1 -6.59 1.23 8.63
C MET A 1 -7.12 1.03 7.22
N LEU A 2 -6.78 -0.07 6.51
CA LEU A 2 -7.23 -0.30 5.13
C LEU A 2 -8.74 -0.06 4.92
N ARG A 3 -9.59 -0.88 5.56
CA ARG A 3 -11.06 -0.82 5.43
C ARG A 3 -11.71 0.50 5.89
N ASN A 4 -11.18 1.13 6.93
CA ASN A 4 -11.87 2.24 7.60
C ASN A 4 -11.33 3.62 7.20
N SER A 5 -10.21 3.68 6.48
CA SER A 5 -9.48 4.93 6.24
C SER A 5 -9.00 5.07 4.80
N ILE A 6 -8.52 3.99 4.19
CA ILE A 6 -7.92 4.05 2.85
C ILE A 6 -8.94 3.71 1.78
N ILE A 7 -9.62 2.56 1.91
CA ILE A 7 -10.57 2.09 0.89
C ILE A 7 -11.69 3.10 0.62
N PRO A 8 -12.33 3.74 1.61
CA PRO A 8 -13.36 4.74 1.33
C PRO A 8 -12.87 5.89 0.43
N VAL A 9 -11.62 6.35 0.62
CA VAL A 9 -11.02 7.41 -0.20
C VAL A 9 -10.67 6.89 -1.61
N VAL A 10 -10.24 5.64 -1.71
CA VAL A 10 -9.87 5.00 -2.97
C VAL A 10 -11.10 4.70 -3.83
N GLU A 11 -12.22 4.30 -3.20
CA GLU A 11 -13.52 4.04 -3.84
C GLU A 11 -14.12 5.29 -4.51
N GLU A 12 -13.87 6.48 -3.96
CA GLU A 12 -14.31 7.75 -4.56
C GLU A 12 -13.54 8.13 -5.84
N HIS A 13 -12.45 7.44 -6.16
CA HIS A 13 -11.66 7.75 -7.35
C HIS A 13 -12.37 7.30 -8.63
N GLN A 14 -12.42 8.17 -9.64
CA GLN A 14 -13.12 7.92 -10.92
C GLN A 14 -12.74 6.62 -11.67
N ASN A 15 -11.57 6.06 -11.36
CA ASN A 15 -11.04 4.84 -11.98
C ASN A 15 -11.07 3.61 -11.06
N PHE A 16 -11.80 3.65 -9.94
CA PHE A 16 -11.79 2.58 -8.93
C PHE A 16 -12.01 1.18 -9.53
N GLU A 17 -13.01 1.03 -10.40
CA GLU A 17 -13.38 -0.24 -11.07
C GLU A 17 -12.26 -0.90 -11.87
N THR A 18 -11.28 -0.11 -12.33
CA THR A 18 -10.13 -0.60 -13.12
C THR A 18 -8.81 -0.45 -12.39
N MET A 19 -8.84 0.00 -11.14
CA MET A 19 -7.65 0.22 -10.34
C MET A 19 -7.03 -1.11 -9.91
N ILE A 20 -5.70 -1.19 -10.01
CA ILE A 20 -4.93 -2.30 -9.46
C ILE A 20 -4.32 -1.84 -8.14
N TRP A 21 -4.70 -2.47 -7.05
CA TRP A 21 -4.13 -2.20 -5.73
C TRP A 21 -2.75 -2.86 -5.59
N GLN A 22 -1.79 -2.23 -4.92
CA GLN A 22 -0.47 -2.80 -4.66
C GLN A 22 -0.16 -2.80 -3.15
N GLN A 23 0.32 -3.92 -2.62
CA GLN A 23 0.98 -4.01 -1.31
C GLN A 23 2.29 -4.80 -1.39
N ASP A 24 3.25 -4.43 -0.54
CA ASP A 24 4.53 -5.13 -0.42
C ASP A 24 4.38 -6.48 0.33
N GLY A 25 5.49 -7.21 0.44
CA GLY A 25 5.52 -8.54 1.03
C GLY A 25 5.54 -8.60 2.56
N ALA A 26 5.26 -7.50 3.28
CA ALA A 26 5.33 -7.45 4.73
C ALA A 26 4.41 -8.49 5.40
N PRO A 27 4.81 -9.11 6.55
CA PRO A 27 4.02 -10.15 7.19
C PRO A 27 2.53 -9.80 7.45
N PRO A 28 2.17 -8.57 7.88
CA PRO A 28 0.77 -8.19 8.06
C PRO A 28 -0.06 -8.23 6.78
N HIS A 29 0.54 -7.95 5.62
CA HIS A 29 -0.13 -7.93 4.32
C HIS A 29 -0.42 -9.34 3.78
N TYR A 30 0.29 -10.35 4.28
CA TYR A 30 0.08 -11.75 3.91
C TYR A 30 -1.10 -12.43 4.63
N GLY A 31 -1.70 -11.77 5.63
CA GLY A 31 -2.80 -12.35 6.40
C GLY A 31 -3.99 -12.76 5.53
N GLN A 32 -4.59 -13.92 5.81
CA GLN A 32 -5.73 -14.43 5.04
C GLN A 32 -6.87 -13.42 4.94
N ARG A 33 -7.25 -12.80 6.07
CA ARG A 33 -8.31 -11.78 6.12
C ARG A 33 -8.00 -10.53 5.28
N VAL A 34 -6.72 -10.20 5.09
CA VAL A 34 -6.31 -9.09 4.23
C VAL A 34 -6.50 -9.48 2.78
N ARG A 35 -6.05 -10.68 2.38
CA ARG A 35 -6.22 -11.17 1.01
C ARG A 35 -7.68 -11.32 0.61
N GLU A 36 -8.49 -11.98 1.43
CA GLU A 36 -9.93 -12.12 1.19
C GLU A 36 -10.60 -10.76 1.02
N TYR A 37 -10.24 -9.79 1.85
CA TYR A 37 -10.78 -8.44 1.71
C TYR A 37 -10.32 -7.75 0.42
N LEU A 38 -9.07 -7.95 -0.03
CA LEU A 38 -8.60 -7.38 -1.29
C LEU A 38 -9.20 -8.08 -2.51
N ASP A 39 -9.42 -9.39 -2.44
CA ASP A 39 -10.12 -10.17 -3.47
C ASP A 39 -11.59 -9.71 -3.61
N ASP A 40 -12.25 -9.35 -2.51
CA ASP A 40 -13.61 -8.81 -2.51
C ASP A 40 -13.69 -7.34 -2.98
N THR A 41 -12.60 -6.56 -2.79
CA THR A 41 -12.61 -5.11 -3.02
C THR A 41 -12.12 -4.71 -4.41
N PHE A 42 -11.13 -5.41 -4.97
CA PHE A 42 -10.48 -5.03 -6.22
C PHE A 42 -10.57 -6.15 -7.25
N ALA A 43 -10.81 -5.80 -8.51
CA ALA A 43 -10.76 -6.76 -9.62
C ALA A 43 -9.38 -7.41 -9.75
N GLN A 44 -8.31 -6.65 -9.49
CA GLN A 44 -6.93 -7.14 -9.46
C GLN A 44 -6.13 -6.40 -8.39
N TRP A 45 -5.20 -7.12 -7.75
CA TRP A 45 -4.23 -6.53 -6.85
C TRP A 45 -2.90 -7.29 -6.87
N ILE A 46 -1.83 -6.53 -6.64
CA ILE A 46 -0.46 -6.96 -6.63
C ILE A 46 -0.01 -7.14 -5.19
N GLY A 47 0.50 -8.33 -4.87
CA GLY A 47 1.00 -8.63 -3.54
C GLY A 47 1.39 -10.09 -3.39
N ARG A 48 1.87 -10.46 -2.20
CA ARG A 48 2.24 -11.84 -1.91
C ARG A 48 0.98 -12.72 -1.86
N ARG A 49 0.85 -13.65 -2.81
CA ARG A 49 -0.38 -14.42 -3.09
C ARG A 49 -1.59 -13.57 -3.48
N GLY A 50 -1.37 -12.42 -4.11
CA GLY A 50 -2.45 -11.65 -4.75
C GLY A 50 -2.81 -12.20 -6.13
N THR A 51 -3.74 -11.53 -6.83
CA THR A 51 -4.08 -11.90 -8.22
C THR A 51 -2.86 -11.75 -9.14
N ILE A 52 -1.95 -10.84 -8.81
CA ILE A 52 -0.63 -10.69 -9.43
C ILE A 52 0.42 -10.87 -8.34
N GLU A 53 1.26 -11.92 -8.46
CA GLU A 53 2.26 -12.26 -7.44
C GLU A 53 3.40 -11.22 -7.42
N TRP A 54 3.71 -10.68 -6.23
CA TRP A 54 4.83 -9.76 -6.04
C TRP A 54 6.13 -10.49 -5.68
N PRO A 55 7.28 -10.12 -6.28
CA PRO A 55 8.56 -10.73 -5.93
C PRO A 55 8.98 -10.41 -4.48
N ALA A 56 9.60 -11.40 -3.84
CA ALA A 56 10.11 -11.23 -2.48
C ALA A 56 11.32 -10.28 -2.49
N ARG A 57 11.39 -9.38 -1.49
CA ARG A 57 12.52 -8.46 -1.27
C ARG A 57 12.78 -7.50 -2.45
N SER A 58 11.71 -6.95 -3.03
CA SER A 58 11.78 -5.94 -4.09
C SER A 58 11.25 -4.57 -3.63
N PRO A 59 11.95 -3.88 -2.70
CA PRO A 59 11.59 -2.52 -2.30
C PRO A 59 11.77 -1.51 -3.45
N ASP A 60 12.64 -1.81 -4.40
CA ASP A 60 12.87 -1.03 -5.63
C ASP A 60 11.64 -0.95 -6.53
N LEU A 61 10.74 -1.93 -6.44
CA LEU A 61 9.50 -1.96 -7.21
C LEU A 61 8.31 -1.32 -6.45
N THR A 62 8.46 -1.03 -5.16
CA THR A 62 7.38 -0.44 -4.35
C THR A 62 7.51 1.07 -4.37
N PRO A 63 6.59 1.85 -4.98
CA PRO A 63 6.74 3.30 -5.11
C PRO A 63 6.96 4.02 -3.77
N CYS A 64 6.31 3.52 -2.72
CA CYS A 64 6.48 4.04 -1.37
C CYS A 64 7.92 3.91 -0.87
N ASP A 65 8.51 2.72 -1.00
CA ASP A 65 9.86 2.41 -0.51
C ASP A 65 10.96 2.95 -1.43
N PHE A 66 10.74 2.92 -2.74
CA PHE A 66 11.69 3.40 -3.74
C PHE A 66 11.86 4.91 -3.72
N SER A 67 10.79 5.68 -3.46
CA SER A 67 10.81 7.14 -3.63
C SER A 67 10.06 7.91 -2.56
N LEU A 68 8.77 7.63 -2.34
CA LEU A 68 7.89 8.49 -1.51
C LEU A 68 8.43 8.68 -0.10
N TRP A 69 8.85 7.60 0.57
CA TRP A 69 9.36 7.69 1.94
C TRP A 69 10.65 8.48 2.04
N GLY A 70 11.50 8.50 1.00
CA GLY A 70 12.68 9.38 0.95
C GLY A 70 12.27 10.85 0.93
N ILE A 71 11.34 11.20 0.03
CA ILE A 71 10.86 12.58 -0.13
C ILE A 71 10.17 13.10 1.13
N ILE A 72 9.29 12.30 1.73
CA ILE A 72 8.58 12.65 2.97
C ILE A 72 9.59 12.83 4.11
N LYS A 73 10.57 11.94 4.20
CA LYS A 73 11.61 11.98 5.22
C LYS A 73 12.43 13.28 5.14
N ASP A 74 12.82 13.69 3.95
CA ASP A 74 13.56 14.93 3.74
C ASP A 74 12.75 16.16 4.18
N HIS A 75 11.45 16.19 3.87
CA HIS A 75 10.55 17.26 4.30
C HIS A 75 10.35 17.31 5.81
N VAL A 76 10.12 16.15 6.44
CA VAL A 76 9.92 16.05 7.89
C VAL A 76 11.17 16.47 8.65
N TYR A 77 12.34 15.97 8.26
CA TYR A 77 13.59 16.29 8.96
C TYR A 77 14.09 17.73 8.76
N ALA A 78 13.65 18.43 7.71
CA ALA A 78 13.87 19.87 7.59
C ALA A 78 13.30 20.65 8.80
N GLY A 79 12.21 20.16 9.39
CA GLY A 79 11.57 20.73 10.59
C GLY A 79 12.27 20.41 11.91
N LYS A 80 13.28 19.52 11.93
CA LYS A 80 13.97 19.03 13.14
C LYS A 80 13.00 18.64 14.28
N PRO A 81 12.06 17.71 14.02
CA PRO A 81 11.08 17.27 15.01
C PRO A 81 11.79 16.73 16.26
N ARG A 82 11.19 16.97 17.44
CA ARG A 82 11.76 16.60 18.76
C ARG A 82 10.97 15.50 19.46
N ASP A 83 9.76 15.28 18.99
CA ASP A 83 8.78 14.34 19.48
C ASP A 83 8.01 13.77 18.28
N VAL A 84 7.07 12.89 18.58
CA VAL A 84 6.22 12.20 17.59
C VAL A 84 4.85 12.89 17.49
N GLU A 85 4.62 13.93 18.30
CA GLU A 85 3.36 14.69 18.39
C GLU A 85 3.36 15.93 17.47
#